data_AF-A0A7Y6A587-F1
#
_entry.id   AF-A0A7Y6A587-F1
#
_cell.length_a   1.000
_cell.length_b   1.000
_cell.length_c   1.000
_cell.angle_alpha   90.00
_cell.angle_beta   90.00
_cell.angle_gamma   90.00
#
_symmetry.space_group_name_H-M   'P 1'
#
loop_
_entity.id
_entity.type
_entity.pdbx_description
1 polymer ?
#
loop_
_entity_poly.entity_id
_entity_poly.type
_entity_poly.pdbx_seq_one_letter_code
_entity_poly.pdbx_strand_id
1 'polypeptide(L)' 'MPYRQIRQSAKLAGVCYDIRGPVLDEAKRMEDEGHRILKLNIGNPAPFGFEAPGEILHDMILGLPSAQGYCDSKGLFHA' A
#
# COMPACT_ATOMS: atom_id res chain seq x y z
N MET A 1 5.45 6.60 38.94
CA MET A 1 6.55 5.97 38.16
C MET A 1 6.72 6.75 36.87
N PRO A 2 7.90 7.34 36.58
CA PRO A 2 8.10 7.98 35.29
C PRO A 2 8.20 6.92 34.19
N TYR A 3 7.42 7.07 33.12
CA TYR A 3 7.47 6.19 31.96
C TYR A 3 8.80 6.38 31.20
N ARG A 4 9.44 5.27 30.81
CA ARG A 4 10.63 5.29 29.95
C ARG A 4 10.24 5.70 28.54
N GLN A 5 10.88 6.74 28.00
CA GLN A 5 10.66 7.17 26.63
C GLN A 5 11.12 6.07 25.66
N ILE A 6 10.21 5.59 24.82
CA ILE A 6 10.51 4.66 23.73
C ILE A 6 10.95 5.51 22.52
N ARG A 7 12.16 5.25 22.00
CA ARG A 7 12.72 5.93 20.82
C ARG A 7 12.89 4.95 19.67
N GLN A 8 12.86 5.48 18.44
CA GLN A 8 13.10 4.71 17.23
C GLN A 8 14.50 4.10 17.21
N SER A 9 14.64 2.90 16.64
CA SER A 9 15.94 2.23 16.48
C SER A 9 16.85 3.04 15.56
N ALA A 10 18.14 3.11 15.90
CA ALA A 10 19.16 3.76 15.08
C ALA A 10 19.26 3.18 13.66
N LYS A 11 18.85 1.92 13.45
CA LYS A 11 18.83 1.26 12.13
C LYS A 11 17.90 1.95 11.12
N LEU A 12 16.92 2.72 11.60
CA LEU A 12 15.95 3.40 10.77
C LEU A 12 16.29 4.88 10.52
N ALA A 13 17.40 5.39 11.05
CA ALA A 13 17.71 6.83 11.01
C ALA A 13 17.90 7.43 9.60
N GLY A 14 18.12 6.60 8.58
CA GLY A 14 18.25 7.02 7.17
C GLY A 14 17.24 6.34 6.24
N VAL A 15 16.19 5.71 6.77
CA VAL A 15 15.15 5.07 5.94
C VAL A 15 14.11 6.12 5.59
N CYS A 16 14.15 6.59 4.34
CA CYS A 16 13.21 7.58 3.79
C CYS A 16 12.44 6.96 2.62
N TYR A 17 11.17 6.63 2.85
CA TYR A 17 10.23 6.21 1.80
C TYR A 17 9.07 7.20 1.75
N ASP A 18 9.38 8.40 1.26
CA ASP A 18 8.54 9.59 1.44
C ASP A 18 7.44 9.75 0.38
N ILE A 19 7.09 8.70 -0.36
CA ILE A 19 5.91 8.69 -1.25
C ILE A 19 4.64 9.05 -0.47
N ARG A 20 4.64 8.77 0.85
CA ARG A 20 3.58 9.15 1.80
C ARG A 20 4.09 10.07 2.91
N GLY A 21 5.03 10.96 2.59
CA GLY A 21 5.61 11.92 3.53
C GLY A 21 4.77 13.20 3.69
N PRO A 22 5.36 14.27 4.27
CA PRO A 22 4.66 15.52 4.61
C PRO A 22 3.95 16.21 3.44
N VAL A 23 4.44 16.01 2.20
CA VAL A 23 3.81 16.55 0.99
C VAL A 23 2.45 15.90 0.74
N LEU A 24 2.30 14.61 1.03
CA LEU A 24 1.01 13.92 0.92
C LEU A 24 0.05 14.41 2.00
N ASP A 25 0.53 14.68 3.21
CA ASP A 25 -0.28 15.21 4.30
C ASP A 25 -0.89 16.56 3.92
N GLU A 26 -0.07 17.44 3.33
CA GLU A 26 -0.54 18.74 2.85
C GLU A 26 -1.50 18.60 1.65
N ALA A 27 -1.20 17.73 0.70
CA ALA A 27 -2.11 17.43 -0.40
C ALA A 27 -3.47 16.93 0.11
N LYS A 28 -3.48 16.09 1.16
CA LYS A 28 -4.69 15.60 1.80
C LYS A 28 -5.46 16.71 2.50
N ARG A 29 -4.78 17.61 3.22
CA ARG A 29 -5.42 18.80 3.83
C ARG A 29 -6.15 19.63 2.77
N MET A 30 -5.50 19.86 1.62
CA MET A 30 -6.12 20.58 0.51
C MET A 30 -7.32 19.81 -0.09
N GLU A 31 -7.23 18.48 -0.21
CA GLU A 31 -8.37 17.65 -0.63
C GLU A 31 -9.56 17.74 0.34
N ASP A 32 -9.30 17.72 1.65
CA ASP A 32 -10.32 17.85 2.69
C ASP A 32 -10.98 19.25 2.69
N GLU A 33 -10.26 20.27 2.24
CA GLU A 33 -10.78 21.63 1.99
C GLU A 33 -11.58 21.75 0.69
N GLY A 34 -11.68 20.66 -0.08
CA GLY A 34 -12.45 20.58 -1.32
C GLY A 34 -11.64 20.85 -2.59
N HIS A 35 -10.32 21.02 -2.49
CA HIS A 35 -9.46 21.18 -3.66
C HIS A 35 -9.28 19.84 -4.38
N ARG A 36 -9.39 19.87 -5.71
CA ARG A 36 -9.03 18.70 -6.52
C ARG A 36 -7.52 18.67 -6.74
N ILE A 37 -6.84 17.67 -6.19
CA ILE A 37 -5.40 17.45 -6.38
C ILE A 37 -5.18 16.31 -7.38
N LEU A 38 -4.41 16.58 -8.44
CA LEU A 38 -3.98 15.55 -9.39
C LEU A 38 -2.71 14.88 -8.87
N LYS A 39 -2.82 13.60 -8.48
CA LYS A 39 -1.72 12.82 -7.90
C LYS A 39 -0.85 12.18 -8.98
N LEU A 40 0.24 12.85 -9.37
CA LEU A 40 1.25 12.32 -10.31
C LEU A 40 2.46 11.71 -9.59
N ASN A 41 2.38 11.57 -8.27
CA ASN A 41 3.45 11.07 -7.41
C ASN A 41 3.44 9.54 -7.23
N ILE A 42 2.39 8.84 -7.68
CA ILE A 42 2.22 7.41 -7.46
C ILE A 42 1.81 6.69 -8.75
N GLY A 43 2.50 5.61 -9.07
CA GLY A 43 2.11 4.69 -10.14
C GLY A 43 0.99 3.76 -9.71
N ASN A 44 -0.13 4.29 -9.22
CA ASN A 44 -1.33 3.51 -8.89
C ASN A 44 -2.29 3.56 -10.10
N PRO A 45 -2.46 2.47 -10.87
CA PRO A 45 -3.24 2.52 -12.11
C PRO A 45 -4.75 2.71 -11.90
N ALA A 46 -5.32 2.19 -10.82
CA ALA A 46 -6.77 2.16 -10.62
C ALA A 46 -7.44 3.56 -10.61
N PRO A 47 -6.90 4.59 -9.91
CA PRO A 47 -7.39 5.96 -10.02
C PRO A 47 -7.36 6.57 -11.43
N PHE A 48 -6.61 5.99 -12.36
CA PHE A 48 -6.53 6.41 -13.77
C PHE A 48 -7.39 5.53 -14.70
N GLY A 49 -8.25 4.67 -14.16
CA GLY A 49 -9.20 3.86 -14.92
C GLY A 49 -8.62 2.58 -15.51
N PHE A 50 -7.46 2.13 -15.03
CA PHE A 50 -6.92 0.82 -15.39
C PHE A 50 -7.49 -0.25 -14.47
N GLU A 51 -8.15 -1.24 -15.06
CA GLU A 51 -8.72 -2.39 -14.37
C GLU A 51 -7.84 -3.63 -14.52
N ALA A 52 -7.95 -4.56 -13.57
CA ALA A 52 -7.33 -5.86 -13.72
C ALA A 52 -7.99 -6.65 -14.87
N PRO A 53 -7.23 -7.41 -15.68
CA PRO A 53 -7.79 -8.31 -16.68
C PRO A 53 -8.81 -9.29 -16.08
N GLY A 54 -9.89 -9.58 -16.83
CA GLY A 54 -10.96 -10.46 -16.37
C GLY A 54 -10.49 -11.88 -16.04
N GLU A 55 -9.49 -12.40 -16.75
CA GLU A 55 -8.87 -13.70 -16.49
C GLU A 55 -8.23 -13.76 -15.10
N ILE A 56 -7.50 -12.71 -14.72
CA ILE A 56 -6.88 -12.61 -13.38
C ILE A 56 -7.97 -12.60 -12.30
N LEU A 57 -9.03 -11.81 -12.50
CA LEU A 57 -10.14 -11.75 -11.55
C LEU A 57 -10.84 -13.11 -11.41
N HIS A 58 -11.06 -13.80 -12.53
CA HIS A 58 -11.68 -15.11 -12.57
C HIS A 58 -10.87 -16.14 -11.76
N ASP A 59 -9.57 -16.25 -12.04
CA ASP A 59 -8.68 -17.20 -11.37
C ASP A 59 -8.56 -16.90 -9.88
N MET A 60 -8.50 -15.62 -9.50
CA MET A 60 -8.53 -15.20 -8.09
C MET A 60 -9.82 -15.66 -7.39
N ILE A 61 -10.98 -15.47 -8.02
CA ILE A 61 -12.28 -15.87 -7.45
C ILE A 61 -12.36 -17.40 -7.31
N LEU A 62 -11.89 -18.15 -8.30
CA LEU A 62 -11.87 -19.61 -8.25
C LEU A 62 -10.90 -20.15 -7.18
N GLY A 63 -9.74 -19.51 -7.02
CA GLY A 63 -8.74 -19.91 -6.04
C GLY A 63 -9.12 -19.60 -4.59
N LEU A 64 -9.89 -18.52 -4.36
CA LEU A 64 -10.18 -17.98 -3.03
C LEU A 64 -10.72 -19.00 -2.00
N PRO A 65 -11.66 -19.90 -2.32
CA PRO A 65 -12.17 -20.89 -1.36
C PRO A 65 -11.14 -21.91 -0.85
N SER A 66 -10.00 -22.04 -1.56
CA SER A 66 -8.92 -22.96 -1.23
C SER A 66 -7.65 -22.27 -0.68
N ALA A 67 -7.63 -20.92 -0.66
CA ALA A 67 -6.45 -20.11 -0.37
C ALA A 67 -6.39 -19.57 1.07
N GLN A 68 -7.28 -20.00 1.96
CA GLN A 68 -7.35 -19.53 3.35
C GLN A 68 -6.22 -20.07 4.25
N GLY A 69 -5.58 -21.16 3.84
CA GLY A 69 -4.49 -21.80 4.58
C GLY A 69 -3.12 -21.18 4.27
N TYR A 70 -2.15 -21.42 5.15
CA TYR A 70 -0.76 -21.08 4.86
C TYR A 70 -0.23 -21.91 3.69
N CYS A 71 0.58 -21.29 2.83
CA CYS A 71 1.35 -21.96 1.78
C CYS A 71 2.84 -22.03 2.15
N ASP A 72 3.67 -22.56 1.25
CA ASP A 72 5.12 -22.56 1.44
C ASP A 72 5.67 -21.13 1.57
N SER A 73 6.76 -20.98 2.32
CA SER A 73 7.45 -19.70 2.54
C SER A 73 7.86 -18.96 1.26
N LYS A 74 8.05 -19.69 0.14
CA LYS A 74 8.39 -19.13 -1.16
C LYS A 74 7.17 -18.76 -2.01
N GLY A 75 5.97 -19.08 -1.55
CA GLY A 75 4.71 -18.87 -2.24
C GLY A 75 4.10 -20.14 -2.82
N LEU A 76 3.01 -19.98 -3.58
CA LEU A 76 2.36 -21.07 -4.29
C LEU A 76 3.24 -21.55 -5.45
N PHE A 77 3.41 -22.87 -5.59
CA PHE A 77 4.10 -23.44 -6.74
C PHE A 77 3.24 -23.19 -7.99
N HIS A 78 3.79 -22.52 -9.00
CA HIS A 78 3.16 -22.45 -10.32
C HIS A 78 3.22 -23.84 -10.95
N ALA A 79 2.07 -24.45 -11.22
CA ALA A 79 1.94 -25.56 -12.16
C ALA A 79 1.70 -25.02 -13.56
#